data_AF-A0A7W7Z183-F1
#
_entry.id   AF-A0A7W7Z183-F1
#
_cell.length_a   1.000
_cell.length_b   1.000
_cell.length_c   1.000
_cell.angle_alpha   90.00
_cell.angle_beta   90.00
_cell.angle_gamma   90.00
#
_symmetry.space_group_name_H-M   'P 1'
#
loop_
_entity.id
_entity.type
_entity.pdbx_description
1 polymer ?
#
loop_
_entity_poly.entity_id
_entity_poly.type
_entity_poly.pdbx_seq_one_letter_code
_entity_poly.pdbx_strand_id
1 'polypeptide(L)'
;MTVDFTVALASASQALTIVKQLREIDKGVSEGELKASMADLYGKVAELRMALTDAREEIHEKDRQIKSLRDQIAAHTSGEACPICREGKMEVISSKKDPVFGVMGVQLQTLKCGKCGHSEEHQYDPMGRQ
;
A
#
# COMPACT_ATOMS: atom_id res chain seq x y z
N MET A 1 -4.67 14.33 -3.51
CA MET A 1 -3.46 14.92 -4.12
C MET A 1 -2.77 13.78 -4.83
N THR A 2 -2.63 13.86 -6.16
CA THR A 2 -1.88 12.87 -6.93
C THR A 2 -0.41 13.24 -6.86
N VAL A 3 0.46 12.28 -6.57
CA VAL A 3 1.91 12.49 -6.51
C VAL A 3 2.37 13.23 -7.76
N ASP A 4 3.06 14.36 -7.57
CA ASP A 4 3.59 15.15 -8.69
C ASP A 4 4.95 14.58 -9.16
N PHE A 5 4.98 13.26 -9.39
CA PHE A 5 6.10 12.60 -10.04
C PHE A 5 6.36 13.23 -11.41
N THR A 6 5.33 13.77 -12.05
CA THR A 6 5.43 14.54 -13.29
C THR A 6 6.30 15.78 -13.13
N VAL A 7 6.11 16.59 -12.09
CA VAL A 7 6.97 17.74 -11.79
C VAL A 7 8.37 17.30 -11.39
N ALA A 8 8.53 16.25 -10.58
CA ALA A 8 9.84 15.72 -10.21
C ALA A 8 10.64 15.20 -11.43
N LEU A 9 9.97 14.49 -12.34
CA LEU A 9 10.58 13.96 -13.56
C LEU A 9 10.87 15.07 -14.58
N ALA A 10 10.00 16.07 -14.69
CA ALA A 10 10.20 17.24 -15.54
C ALA A 10 11.39 18.07 -15.07
N SER A 11 11.51 18.33 -13.76
CA SER A 11 12.65 19.04 -13.18
C SER A 11 13.97 18.27 -13.31
N ALA A 12 13.96 16.94 -13.14
CA ALA A 12 15.12 16.08 -13.43
C ALA A 12 15.55 16.18 -14.90
N SER A 13 14.59 16.10 -15.83
CA SER A 13 14.86 16.17 -17.26
C SER A 13 15.45 17.52 -17.66
N GLN A 14 14.92 18.61 -17.08
CA GLN A 14 15.46 19.95 -17.29
C GLN A 14 16.86 20.13 -16.72
N ALA A 15 17.14 19.60 -15.52
CA ALA A 15 18.49 19.62 -14.95
C ALA A 15 19.50 18.86 -15.83
N LEU A 16 19.11 17.71 -16.38
CA LEU A 16 19.92 16.96 -17.34
C LEU A 16 20.18 17.74 -18.62
N THR A 17 19.21 18.49 -19.13
CA THR A 17 19.39 19.37 -20.28
C THR A 17 20.39 20.49 -19.99
N ILE A 18 20.33 21.12 -18.82
CA ILE A 18 21.31 22.14 -18.42
C ILE A 18 22.71 21.53 -18.31
N VAL A 19 22.85 20.33 -17.74
CA VAL A 19 24.15 19.63 -17.68
C VAL A 19 24.69 19.31 -19.07
N LYS A 20 23.82 18.91 -20.02
CA LYS A 20 24.21 18.71 -21.43
C LYS A 20 24.64 20.02 -22.08
N GLN A 21 23.88 21.09 -21.89
CA GLN A 21 24.25 22.42 -22.37
C GLN A 21 25.61 22.84 -21.81
N LEU A 22 25.85 22.71 -20.51
CA LEU A 22 27.15 22.98 -19.88
C LEU A 22 28.30 22.15 -20.46
N ARG A 23 28.04 20.92 -20.90
CA ARG A 23 29.03 20.03 -21.53
C ARG A 23 29.31 20.41 -23.00
N GLU A 24 28.32 20.96 -23.71
CA GLU A 24 28.42 21.43 -25.09
C GLU A 24 28.99 22.86 -25.19
N ILE A 25 29.12 23.58 -24.07
CA ILE A 25 29.83 24.86 -23.97
C ILE A 25 31.34 24.61 -24.14
N ASP A 26 31.74 24.39 -25.39
CA ASP A 26 33.12 24.33 -25.85
C ASP A 26 33.44 25.70 -26.50
N LYS A 27 34.28 26.49 -25.83
CA LYS A 27 34.94 27.74 -26.31
C LYS A 27 34.03 28.84 -26.89
N GLY A 28 33.38 29.64 -26.04
CA GLY A 28 32.80 30.92 -26.49
C GLY A 28 31.84 31.62 -25.54
N VAL A 29 31.49 31.01 -24.42
CA VAL A 29 30.45 31.51 -23.51
C VAL A 29 31.03 32.48 -22.47
N SER A 30 30.27 33.53 -22.20
CA SER A 30 30.65 34.55 -21.22
C SER A 30 30.55 34.00 -19.79
N GLU A 31 31.39 34.49 -18.88
CA GLU A 31 31.33 34.12 -17.45
C GLU A 31 29.93 34.34 -16.85
N GLY A 32 29.17 35.31 -17.39
CA GLY A 32 27.80 35.60 -16.99
C GLY A 32 26.81 34.48 -17.33
N GLU A 33 26.90 33.89 -18.52
CA GLU A 33 26.04 32.76 -18.93
C GLU A 33 26.32 31.51 -18.09
N LEU A 34 27.58 31.23 -17.80
CA LEU A 34 27.97 30.12 -16.92
C LEU A 34 27.38 30.27 -15.50
N LYS A 35 27.46 31.48 -14.93
CA LYS A 35 26.87 31.79 -13.62
C LYS A 35 25.34 31.67 -13.65
N ALA A 36 24.69 32.13 -14.72
CA ALA A 36 23.25 32.01 -14.89
C ALA A 36 22.81 30.54 -14.98
N SER A 37 23.48 29.72 -15.78
CA SER A 37 23.19 28.29 -15.90
C SER A 37 23.44 27.53 -14.59
N MET A 38 24.49 27.88 -13.83
CA MET A 38 24.69 27.32 -12.49
C MET A 38 23.57 27.69 -11.52
N ALA A 39 23.14 28.96 -11.51
CA ALA A 39 22.03 29.40 -10.67
C ALA A 39 20.72 28.66 -11.02
N ASP A 40 20.43 28.49 -12.31
CA ASP A 40 19.27 27.72 -12.79
C ASP A 40 19.37 26.25 -12.36
N LEU A 41 20.55 25.64 -12.47
CA LEU A 41 20.79 24.27 -12.01
C LEU A 41 20.54 24.12 -10.51
N TYR A 42 21.04 25.05 -9.69
CA TYR A 42 20.82 25.04 -8.25
C TYR A 42 19.34 25.18 -7.89
N GLY A 43 18.62 26.07 -8.59
CA GLY A 43 17.17 26.22 -8.43
C GLY A 43 16.43 24.90 -8.70
N LYS A 44 16.71 24.26 -9.84
CA LYS A 44 16.05 23.00 -10.21
C LYS A 44 16.39 21.84 -9.28
N VAL A 45 17.61 21.77 -8.77
CA VAL A 45 17.99 20.75 -7.79
C VAL A 45 17.26 20.97 -6.45
N ALA A 46 17.08 22.23 -6.03
CA ALA A 46 16.31 22.54 -4.83
C ALA A 46 14.84 22.15 -4.98
N GLU A 47 14.21 22.49 -6.10
CA GLU A 47 12.84 22.09 -6.44
C GLU A 47 12.69 20.56 -6.46
N LEU A 48 13.64 19.87 -7.09
CA LEU A 48 13.65 18.41 -7.16
C LEU A 48 13.73 17.76 -5.76
N ARG A 49 14.56 18.33 -4.88
CA ARG A 49 14.70 17.86 -3.50
C ARG A 49 13.39 18.03 -2.71
N MET A 50 12.70 19.16 -2.89
CA MET A 50 11.40 19.39 -2.27
C MET A 50 10.36 18.37 -2.76
N ALA A 51 10.21 18.25 -4.08
CA ALA A 51 9.28 17.29 -4.68
C ALA A 51 9.55 15.84 -4.23
N LEU A 52 10.82 15.45 -4.07
CA LEU A 52 11.18 14.12 -3.58
C LEU A 52 10.87 13.93 -2.09
N THR A 53 11.00 14.99 -1.29
CA THR A 53 10.67 14.95 0.14
C THR A 53 9.15 14.77 0.32
N ASP A 54 8.36 15.56 -0.41
CA ASP A 54 6.90 15.47 -0.38
C ASP A 54 6.42 14.07 -0.84
N ALA A 55 6.99 13.55 -1.93
CA ALA A 55 6.67 12.21 -2.41
C ALA A 55 7.03 11.12 -1.38
N ARG A 56 8.14 11.27 -0.66
CA ARG A 56 8.56 10.33 0.39
C ARG A 56 7.59 10.34 1.58
N GLU A 57 7.13 11.51 2.00
CA GLU A 57 6.15 11.62 3.09
C GLU A 57 4.82 10.95 2.72
N GLU A 58 4.35 11.16 1.49
CA GLU A 58 3.12 10.53 1.01
C GLU A 58 3.25 9.00 0.93
N ILE A 59 4.38 8.47 0.46
CA ILE A 59 4.64 7.01 0.47
C ILE A 59 4.59 6.47 1.89
N HIS A 60 5.25 7.13 2.85
CA HIS A 60 5.23 6.69 4.25
C HIS A 60 3.82 6.71 4.84
N GLU A 61 3.00 7.69 4.49
CA GLU A 61 1.60 7.74 4.92
C GLU A 61 0.78 6.61 4.29
N LYS A 62 0.95 6.34 2.99
CA LYS A 62 0.29 5.23 2.31
C LYS A 62 0.71 3.88 2.88
N ASP A 63 1.98 3.68 3.21
CA ASP A 63 2.47 2.46 3.85
C ASP A 63 1.84 2.25 5.24
N ARG A 64 1.66 3.32 6.03
CA ARG A 64 0.95 3.25 7.31
C ARG A 64 -0.51 2.85 7.12
N GLN A 65 -1.19 3.44 6.13
CA GLN A 65 -2.58 3.10 5.81
C GLN A 65 -2.70 1.64 5.36
N ILE A 66 -1.82 1.18 4.48
CA ILE A 66 -1.78 -0.22 4.03
C ILE A 66 -1.55 -1.15 5.22
N LYS A 67 -0.64 -0.82 6.12
CA LYS A 67 -0.40 -1.62 7.33
C LYS A 67 -1.64 -1.68 8.21
N SER A 68 -2.25 -0.54 8.51
CA SER A 68 -3.47 -0.47 9.31
C SER A 68 -4.61 -1.29 8.69
N LEU A 69 -4.82 -1.17 7.37
CA LEU A 69 -5.82 -1.94 6.66
C LEU A 69 -5.51 -3.44 6.68
N ARG A 70 -4.24 -3.83 6.53
CA ARG A 70 -3.82 -5.24 6.66
C ARG A 70 -4.06 -5.78 8.06
N ASP A 71 -3.80 -4.99 9.10
CA ASP A 71 -4.04 -5.36 10.49
C ASP A 71 -5.55 -5.51 10.75
N GLN A 72 -6.38 -4.61 10.22
CA GLN A 72 -7.85 -4.71 10.29
C GLN A 72 -8.37 -5.95 9.55
N ILE A 73 -7.89 -6.21 8.33
CA ILE A 73 -8.22 -7.42 7.59
C ILE A 73 -7.77 -8.66 8.38
N ALA A 74 -6.57 -8.64 8.95
CA ALA A 74 -6.09 -9.75 9.77
C ALA A 74 -6.99 -10.00 11.00
N ALA A 75 -7.52 -8.95 11.62
CA ALA A 75 -8.46 -9.01 12.74
C ALA A 75 -9.86 -9.49 12.34
N HIS A 76 -10.37 -9.08 11.17
CA HIS A 76 -11.71 -9.46 10.70
C HIS A 76 -11.73 -10.79 9.91
N THR A 77 -10.60 -11.21 9.35
CA THR A 77 -10.46 -12.46 8.57
C THR A 77 -9.76 -13.56 9.37
N SER A 78 -9.35 -13.32 10.62
CA SER A 78 -9.00 -14.41 11.53
C SER A 78 -10.26 -15.14 11.98
N GLY A 79 -10.65 -16.17 11.24
CA GLY A 79 -11.34 -17.31 11.86
C GLY A 79 -10.50 -17.86 13.02
N GLU A 80 -11.15 -18.49 13.99
CA GLU A 80 -10.47 -19.03 15.17
C GLU A 80 -9.25 -19.88 14.78
N ALA A 81 -8.21 -19.84 15.61
CA ALA A 81 -7.03 -20.67 15.41
C ALA A 81 -7.43 -22.13 15.43
N CYS A 82 -6.93 -22.93 14.48
CA CYS A 82 -7.27 -24.35 14.41
C CYS A 82 -6.89 -25.05 15.72
N PRO A 83 -7.81 -25.77 16.39
CA PRO A 83 -7.54 -26.41 17.68
C PRO A 83 -6.49 -27.52 17.57
N ILE A 84 -6.30 -28.10 16.39
CA ILE A 84 -5.37 -29.20 16.14
C ILE A 84 -3.94 -28.71 15.86
N CYS A 85 -3.76 -27.87 14.84
CA CYS A 85 -2.41 -27.44 14.44
C CYS A 85 -1.97 -26.10 15.04
N ARG A 86 -2.89 -25.28 15.57
CA ARG A 86 -2.68 -23.93 16.12
C ARG A 86 -2.00 -22.91 15.21
N GLU A 87 -1.59 -23.31 14.01
CA GLU A 87 -0.88 -22.50 13.03
C GLU A 87 -1.78 -22.08 11.85
N GLY A 88 -2.78 -22.88 11.51
CA GLY A 88 -3.75 -22.57 10.46
C GLY A 88 -5.02 -21.90 11.01
N LYS A 89 -5.69 -21.12 10.16
CA LYS A 89 -6.98 -20.50 10.47
C LYS A 89 -8.15 -21.34 9.94
N MET A 90 -9.27 -21.32 10.65
CA MET A 90 -10.50 -21.98 10.24
C MET A 90 -11.24 -21.11 9.22
N GLU A 91 -11.49 -21.63 8.01
CA GLU A 91 -12.17 -20.95 6.92
C GLU A 91 -13.55 -21.59 6.68
N VAL A 92 -14.59 -20.78 6.44
CA VAL A 92 -15.94 -21.28 6.16
C VAL A 92 -16.00 -21.82 4.74
N ILE A 93 -16.22 -23.13 4.58
CA ILE A 93 -16.37 -23.77 3.27
C ILE A 93 -17.82 -23.83 2.83
N SER A 94 -18.74 -24.04 3.78
CA SER A 94 -20.16 -24.03 3.48
C SER A 94 -20.95 -23.50 4.66
N SER A 95 -22.01 -22.77 4.36
CA SER A 95 -23.01 -22.35 5.32
C SER A 95 -24.37 -22.89 4.87
N LYS A 96 -25.06 -23.61 5.75
CA LYS A 96 -26.40 -24.15 5.52
C LYS A 96 -27.33 -23.65 6.63
N LYS A 97 -28.63 -23.58 6.35
CA LYS A 97 -29.62 -23.31 7.41
C LYS A 97 -29.63 -24.47 8.39
N ASP A 98 -29.56 -24.17 9.69
CA ASP A 98 -29.61 -25.20 10.72
C ASP A 98 -30.96 -25.98 10.65
N PRO A 99 -30.97 -27.32 10.69
CA PRO A 99 -32.20 -28.11 10.60
C PRO A 99 -33.18 -27.90 11.76
N VAL A 100 -32.68 -27.53 12.94
CA VAL A 100 -33.44 -27.38 14.18
C VAL A 100 -33.75 -25.91 14.45
N PHE A 101 -32.77 -25.02 14.25
CA PHE A 101 -32.83 -23.60 14.58
C PHE A 101 -32.82 -22.66 13.36
N GLY A 102 -32.88 -23.19 12.13
CA GLY A 102 -32.86 -22.38 10.91
C GLY A 102 -34.06 -21.44 10.77
N VAL A 103 -35.17 -21.72 11.46
CA VAL A 103 -36.34 -20.83 11.55
C VAL A 103 -36.05 -19.56 12.37
N MET A 104 -35.08 -19.64 13.28
CA MET A 104 -34.61 -18.50 14.09
C MET A 104 -33.45 -17.72 13.44
N GLY A 105 -33.02 -18.12 12.24
CA GLY A 105 -31.96 -17.46 11.48
C GLY A 105 -30.55 -18.02 11.71
N VAL A 106 -30.41 -19.04 12.56
CA VAL A 106 -29.13 -19.71 12.85
C VAL A 106 -28.66 -20.51 11.64
N GLN A 107 -27.35 -20.44 11.36
CA GLN A 107 -26.69 -21.16 10.28
C GLN A 107 -25.72 -22.19 10.85
N LEU A 108 -25.62 -23.33 10.18
CA LEU A 108 -24.61 -24.35 10.45
C LEU A 108 -23.48 -24.16 9.44
N GLN A 109 -22.32 -23.76 9.93
CA GLN A 109 -21.13 -23.49 9.13
C GLN A 109 -20.13 -24.64 9.26
N THR A 110 -19.76 -25.23 8.13
CA THR A 110 -18.62 -26.16 8.07
C THR A 110 -17.36 -25.35 7.86
N LEU A 111 -16.51 -25.35 8.88
CA LEU A 111 -15.20 -24.71 8.91
C LEU A 111 -14.13 -25.73 8.54
N LYS A 112 -13.10 -25.32 7.79
CA LYS A 112 -11.93 -26.14 7.51
C LYS A 112 -10.65 -25.35 7.71
N CYS A 113 -9.65 -25.97 8.32
CA CYS A 113 -8.34 -25.39 8.47
C CYS A 113 -7.60 -25.35 7.13
N GLY A 114 -7.11 -24.16 6.73
CA GLY A 114 -6.31 -23.99 5.53
C GLY A 114 -4.95 -24.70 5.53
N LYS A 115 -4.44 -25.13 6.70
CA LYS A 115 -3.09 -25.73 6.84
C LYS A 115 -3.10 -27.25 7.01
N CYS A 116 -3.78 -27.78 8.03
CA CYS A 116 -3.82 -29.23 8.30
C CYS A 116 -5.03 -29.95 7.69
N GLY A 117 -5.97 -29.21 7.10
CA GLY A 117 -7.16 -29.77 6.46
C GLY A 117 -8.26 -30.25 7.42
N HIS A 118 -8.10 -30.06 8.73
CA HIS A 118 -9.10 -30.35 9.76
C HIS A 118 -10.44 -29.66 9.49
N SER A 119 -11.57 -30.30 9.76
CA SER A 119 -12.91 -29.74 9.52
C SER A 119 -13.84 -29.92 10.71
N GLU A 120 -14.59 -28.87 11.06
CA GLU A 120 -15.54 -28.83 12.17
C GLU A 120 -16.83 -28.10 11.77
N GLU A 121 -17.93 -28.40 12.45
CA GLU A 121 -19.22 -27.75 12.21
C GLU A 121 -19.62 -26.91 13.42
N HIS A 122 -19.82 -25.61 13.20
CA HIS A 122 -20.23 -24.66 14.23
C HIS A 122 -21.61 -24.08 13.91
N GLN A 123 -22.43 -23.91 14.94
CA GLN A 123 -23.63 -23.06 14.86
C GLN A 123 -23.20 -21.60 14.94
N TYR A 124 -23.61 -20.81 13.96
CA TYR A 124 -23.34 -19.38 13.86
C TYR A 124 -24.66 -18.63 13.72
N ASP A 125 -24.96 -17.73 14.66
CA ASP A 125 -26.06 -16.79 14.53
C ASP A 125 -25.56 -15.46 13.92
N PRO A 126 -25.91 -15.16 12.65
CA PRO A 126 -25.53 -13.90 12.01
C PRO A 126 -26.19 -12.66 12.66
N MET A 127 -27.22 -12.83 13.50
CA MET A 127 -27.86 -11.74 14.23
C MET A 127 -27.26 -11.46 15.61
N GLY A 128 -26.30 -12.27 16.07
CA GLY A 128 -25.54 -12.02 17.31
C GLY A 128 -26.41 -11.96 18.57
N ARG A 129 -27.57 -12.63 18.59
CA ARG A 129 -28.42 -12.71 19.78
C ARG A 129 -27.87 -13.81 20.69
N GLN A 130 -26.94 -13.45 21.57
CA GLN A 130 -26.42 -14.32 22.63
C GLN A 130 -27.53 -14.70 23.61
#